data_AF-A0A0J7MMG6-F1
#
_entry.id   AF-A0A0J7MMG6-F1
#
_cell.length_a   1.000
_cell.length_b   1.000
_cell.length_c   1.000
_cell.angle_alpha   90.00
_cell.angle_beta   90.00
_cell.angle_gamma   90.00
#
_symmetry.space_group_name_H-M   'P 1'
#
loop_
_entity.id
_entity.type
_entity.pdbx_description
1 polymer ?
#
loop_
_entity_poly.entity_id
_entity_poly.type
_entity_poly.pdbx_seq_one_letter_code
_entity_poly.pdbx_strand_id
1 'polypeptide(L)'
;MDTIQKHPNSHLKCFSKTPKDCFCRYDWKTPSRHVSPRKAFIEVRKVRVNPGVVLGHAKSLEKTTAKYPIERVICKAYSIPTGNMCFVQDNIFVGQMPRRLVVAFVDNDAFNGNYKKSPFEFEHYDITFIAA
;
A
#
# COMPACT_ATOMS: atom_id res chain seq x y z
N MET A 1 -21.42 17.16 -27.38
CA MET A 1 -21.22 18.32 -26.51
C MET A 1 -21.66 17.88 -25.14
N ASP A 2 -20.76 17.88 -24.16
CA ASP A 2 -21.11 17.95 -22.74
C ASP A 2 -19.86 18.39 -21.97
N THR A 3 -19.96 19.58 -21.40
CA THR A 3 -18.91 20.28 -20.68
C THR A 3 -18.93 19.79 -19.24
N ILE A 4 -17.98 18.94 -18.86
CA ILE A 4 -17.78 18.54 -17.47
C ILE A 4 -16.82 19.55 -16.83
N GLN A 5 -17.37 20.38 -15.94
CA GLN A 5 -16.59 21.29 -15.11
C GLN A 5 -15.59 20.51 -14.26
N LYS A 6 -14.31 20.87 -14.37
CA LYS A 6 -13.24 20.36 -13.51
C LYS A 6 -13.34 21.05 -12.14
N HIS A 7 -13.70 20.28 -11.12
CA HIS A 7 -13.31 20.60 -9.75
C HIS A 7 -11.83 20.22 -9.55
N PRO A 8 -11.02 21.04 -8.85
CA PRO A 8 -9.55 20.91 -8.86
C PRO A 8 -8.95 19.82 -7.95
N ASN A 9 -9.74 18.99 -7.29
CA ASN A 9 -9.21 18.00 -6.33
C ASN A 9 -9.36 16.56 -6.84
N SER A 10 -8.57 16.17 -7.83
CA SER A 10 -8.54 14.78 -8.34
C SER A 10 -7.41 13.98 -7.68
N HIS A 11 -7.71 13.26 -6.60
CA HIS A 11 -6.86 12.18 -6.12
C HIS A 11 -7.26 10.87 -6.81
N LEU A 12 -6.41 10.37 -7.72
CA LEU A 12 -6.49 9.02 -8.26
C LEU A 12 -5.53 8.12 -7.45
N LYS A 13 -6.07 7.25 -6.60
CA LYS A 13 -5.31 6.16 -5.97
C LYS A 13 -5.62 4.86 -6.70
N CYS A 14 -4.65 4.36 -7.48
CA CYS A 14 -4.71 3.05 -8.11
C CYS A 14 -3.80 2.09 -7.33
N PHE A 15 -4.37 1.05 -6.72
CA PHE A 15 -3.60 -0.03 -6.09
C PHE A 15 -3.70 -1.30 -6.93
N SER A 16 -2.57 -1.79 -7.43
CA SER A 16 -2.42 -3.11 -8.06
C SER A 16 -2.11 -4.16 -6.99
N LYS A 17 -2.51 -5.42 -7.19
CA LYS A 17 -2.24 -6.54 -6.27
C LYS A 17 -1.16 -7.50 -6.80
N THR A 18 -0.15 -7.00 -7.54
CA THR A 18 0.91 -7.86 -8.11
C THR A 18 2.30 -7.47 -7.59
N PRO A 19 3.24 -8.42 -7.41
CA PRO A 19 4.49 -8.21 -6.65
C PRO A 19 5.52 -7.30 -7.33
N LYS A 20 5.16 -6.65 -8.44
CA LYS A 20 5.98 -5.67 -9.16
C LYS A 20 5.31 -4.30 -9.05
N ASP A 21 5.09 -3.86 -7.83
CA ASP A 21 4.55 -2.53 -7.58
C ASP A 21 5.65 -1.51 -7.89
N CYS A 22 5.61 -0.98 -9.11
CA CYS A 22 6.28 0.27 -9.44
C CYS A 22 5.56 1.38 -8.66
N PHE A 23 6.12 1.79 -7.52
CA PHE A 23 5.71 3.02 -6.86
C PHE A 23 6.06 4.18 -7.81
N CYS A 24 5.06 4.71 -8.49
CA CYS A 24 5.24 5.88 -9.34
C CYS A 24 5.47 7.11 -8.44
N ARG A 25 6.72 7.53 -8.33
CA ARG A 25 7.11 8.80 -7.71
C ARG A 25 6.55 9.95 -8.53
N TYR A 26 5.76 10.83 -7.91
CA TYR A 26 5.39 12.11 -8.49
C TYR A 26 6.36 13.17 -7.96
N ASP A 27 7.29 13.63 -8.80
CA ASP A 27 8.20 14.73 -8.44
C ASP A 27 7.47 16.09 -8.60
N TRP A 28 7.28 16.80 -7.49
CA TRP A 28 6.62 18.10 -7.44
C TRP A 28 7.58 19.30 -7.63
N LYS A 29 8.88 19.05 -7.82
CA LYS A 29 9.95 20.08 -7.85
C LYS A 29 9.89 21.08 -9.03
N THR A 30 8.84 21.09 -9.86
CA THR A 30 8.66 22.13 -10.90
C THR A 30 7.31 22.85 -10.73
N PRO A 31 7.30 24.14 -10.34
CA PRO A 31 6.08 24.85 -9.94
C PRO A 31 5.24 25.42 -11.11
N SER A 32 5.43 25.02 -12.38
CA SER A 32 4.74 25.71 -13.49
C SER A 32 4.11 24.87 -14.59
N ARG A 33 3.91 23.56 -14.40
CA ARG A 33 3.15 22.76 -15.37
C ARG A 33 1.94 22.13 -14.72
N HIS A 34 0.77 22.69 -15.07
CA HIS A 34 -0.53 22.11 -14.78
C HIS A 34 -0.66 20.79 -15.58
N VAL A 35 -0.14 19.69 -15.04
CA VAL A 35 -0.22 18.38 -15.68
C VAL A 35 -1.64 17.86 -15.46
N SER A 36 -2.52 18.08 -16.45
CA SER A 36 -3.82 17.41 -16.46
C SER A 36 -3.60 15.93 -16.79
N PRO A 37 -4.08 14.97 -15.98
CA PRO A 37 -4.08 13.56 -16.37
C PRO A 37 -4.85 13.41 -17.68
N ARG A 38 -4.18 13.05 -18.78
CA ARG A 38 -4.79 12.99 -20.11
C ARG A 38 -5.50 11.67 -20.39
N LYS A 39 -5.18 10.60 -19.64
CA LYS A 39 -5.85 9.29 -19.53
C LYS A 39 -4.98 8.37 -18.66
N ALA A 40 -5.61 7.50 -17.86
CA ALA A 40 -4.93 6.43 -17.13
C ALA A 40 -5.62 5.09 -17.47
N PHE A 41 -4.85 4.04 -17.76
CA PHE A 41 -5.38 2.71 -18.05
C PHE A 41 -4.68 1.70 -17.14
N ILE A 42 -5.45 0.76 -16.60
CA ILE A 42 -4.94 -0.36 -15.82
C ILE A 42 -5.10 -1.60 -16.68
N GLU A 43 -4.00 -2.23 -17.05
CA GLU A 43 -4.01 -3.47 -17.81
C GLU A 43 -3.81 -4.64 -16.85
N VAL A 44 -4.88 -5.43 -16.64
CA VAL A 44 -4.83 -6.63 -15.80
C VAL A 44 -4.68 -7.84 -16.70
N ARG A 45 -3.60 -8.60 -16.51
CA ARG A 45 -3.40 -9.86 -17.22
C ARG A 45 -4.40 -10.90 -16.75
N LYS A 46 -5.31 -11.33 -17.64
CA LYS A 46 -6.24 -12.43 -17.39
C LYS A 46 -5.68 -13.72 -17.99
N VAL A 47 -5.35 -14.69 -17.14
CA VAL A 47 -4.93 -16.03 -17.58
C VAL A 47 -6.17 -16.89 -17.88
N ARG A 48 -6.22 -17.50 -19.07
CA ARG A 48 -7.25 -18.51 -19.41
C ARG A 48 -6.74 -19.88 -18.97
N VAL A 49 -7.39 -20.47 -17.98
CA VAL A 49 -7.06 -21.81 -17.47
C VAL A 49 -7.75 -22.86 -18.36
N ASN A 50 -7.10 -24.01 -18.57
CA ASN A 50 -7.69 -25.14 -19.29
C ASN A 50 -9.01 -25.57 -18.59
N PRO A 51 -10.12 -25.74 -19.34
CA PRO A 51 -11.42 -26.13 -18.75
C PRO A 51 -11.37 -27.44 -17.95
N GLY A 52 -10.48 -28.38 -18.28
CA GLY A 52 -10.32 -29.62 -17.51
C GLY A 52 -9.87 -29.40 -16.06
N VAL A 53 -9.05 -28.37 -15.82
CA VAL A 53 -8.59 -28.00 -14.47
C VAL A 53 -9.72 -27.37 -13.66
N VAL A 54 -10.57 -26.56 -14.31
CA VAL A 54 -11.75 -25.94 -13.67
C VAL A 54 -12.76 -27.00 -13.24
N LEU A 55 -13.05 -27.98 -14.13
CA LEU A 55 -13.90 -29.13 -13.82
C LEU A 55 -13.31 -29.99 -12.70
N GLY A 56 -11.98 -30.21 -12.70
CA GLY A 56 -11.28 -30.92 -11.63
C GLY A 56 -11.43 -30.22 -10.28
N HIS A 57 -11.26 -28.90 -10.23
CA HIS A 57 -11.49 -28.12 -9.02
C HIS A 57 -12.95 -28.15 -8.56
N ALA A 58 -13.93 -28.05 -9.46
CA ALA A 58 -15.34 -28.14 -9.10
C ALA A 58 -15.68 -29.48 -8.42
N LYS A 59 -15.24 -30.60 -9.00
CA LYS A 59 -15.41 -31.95 -8.43
C LYS A 59 -14.65 -32.14 -7.11
N SER A 60 -13.50 -31.47 -6.94
CA SER A 60 -12.78 -31.52 -5.67
C SER A 60 -13.52 -30.75 -4.57
N LEU A 61 -14.09 -29.59 -4.89
CA LEU A 61 -14.84 -28.75 -3.96
C LEU A 61 -16.16 -29.39 -3.52
N GLU A 62 -16.76 -30.23 -4.36
CA GLU A 62 -17.93 -31.06 -3.98
C GLU A 62 -17.57 -32.10 -2.90
N LYS A 63 -16.34 -32.63 -2.93
CA LYS A 63 -15.88 -33.68 -2.01
C LYS A 63 -15.22 -33.14 -0.75
N THR A 64 -14.49 -32.03 -0.86
CA THR A 64 -13.69 -31.47 0.22
C THR A 64 -13.86 -29.97 0.32
N THR A 65 -14.04 -29.47 1.55
CA THR A 65 -14.12 -28.04 1.81
C THR A 65 -12.78 -27.36 1.54
N ALA A 66 -12.76 -26.35 0.68
CA ALA A 66 -11.56 -25.54 0.47
C ALA A 66 -11.24 -24.67 1.69
N LYS A 67 -9.98 -24.73 2.12
CA LYS A 67 -9.43 -23.84 3.14
C LYS A 67 -8.68 -22.71 2.44
N TYR A 68 -9.17 -21.49 2.59
CA TYR A 68 -8.51 -20.29 2.07
C TYR A 68 -7.76 -19.59 3.22
N PRO A 69 -6.43 -19.68 3.29
CA PRO A 69 -5.68 -18.95 4.30
C PRO A 69 -5.82 -17.45 4.04
N ILE A 70 -6.47 -16.74 4.96
CA ILE A 70 -6.59 -15.29 4.90
C ILE A 70 -5.43 -14.70 5.69
N GLU A 71 -4.45 -14.13 4.98
CA GLU A 71 -3.39 -13.35 5.61
C GLU A 71 -3.91 -11.93 5.86
N ARG A 72 -4.00 -11.54 7.14
CA ARG A 72 -4.38 -10.18 7.52
C ARG A 72 -3.11 -9.36 7.75
N VAL A 73 -2.99 -8.26 7.02
CA VAL A 73 -1.97 -7.24 7.27
C VAL A 73 -2.60 -6.19 8.17
N ILE A 74 -2.00 -5.96 9.34
CA ILE A 74 -2.43 -4.93 10.30
C ILE A 74 -1.31 -3.90 10.37
N CYS A 75 -1.61 -2.66 10.00
CA CYS A 75 -0.69 -1.54 10.15
C CYS A 75 -1.04 -0.79 11.43
N LYS A 76 -0.06 -0.63 12.33
CA LYS A 76 -0.16 0.25 13.50
C LYS A 76 0.77 1.43 13.30
N ALA A 77 0.24 2.64 13.43
CA ALA A 77 1.01 3.86 13.30
C ALA A 77 1.27 4.43 14.70
N TYR A 78 2.50 4.84 14.95
CA TYR A 78 2.94 5.48 16.19
C TYR A 78 3.67 6.78 15.83
N SER A 79 3.40 7.84 16.59
CA SER A 79 4.08 9.12 16.44
C SER A 79 5.21 9.23 17.47
N ILE A 80 6.45 9.35 16.99
CA ILE A 80 7.61 9.60 17.82
C ILE A 80 7.87 11.12 17.82
N PRO A 81 7.88 11.79 18.98
CA PRO A 81 8.17 13.21 19.04
C PRO A 81 9.65 13.50 18.74
N THR A 82 9.92 14.68 18.16
CA THR A 82 11.28 15.12 17.85
C THR A 82 12.12 15.27 19.12
N GLY A 83 13.35 14.76 19.09
CA GLY A 83 14.28 14.81 20.22
C GLY A 83 14.30 13.55 21.09
N ASN A 84 13.40 12.60 20.84
CA ASN A 84 13.44 11.29 21.50
C ASN A 84 14.44 10.37 20.80
N MET A 85 15.44 9.89 21.55
CA MET A 85 16.41 8.89 21.09
C MET A 85 15.92 7.45 21.30
N CYS A 86 14.95 7.26 22.21
CA CYS A 86 14.37 5.96 22.51
C CYS A 86 12.84 6.03 22.42
N PHE A 87 12.26 5.01 21.82
CA PHE A 87 10.82 4.82 21.74
C PHE A 87 10.55 3.35 22.04
N VAL A 88 9.85 3.10 23.16
CA VAL A 88 9.45 1.76 23.58
C VAL A 88 7.93 1.73 23.55
N GLN A 89 7.39 0.79 22.79
CA GLN A 89 5.95 0.60 22.69
C GLN A 89 5.58 -0.80 23.15
N ASP A 90 4.89 -0.86 24.28
CA ASP A 90 4.35 -2.12 24.78
C ASP A 90 3.13 -2.56 23.97
N ASN A 91 2.92 -3.88 23.89
CA ASN A 91 1.73 -4.50 23.31
C ASN A 91 1.49 -4.12 21.83
N ILE A 92 2.55 -4.12 21.01
CA ILE A 92 2.45 -3.90 19.56
C ILE A 92 1.52 -4.93 18.91
N PHE A 93 1.42 -6.15 19.45
CA PHE A 93 0.45 -7.16 19.01
C PHE A 93 -0.45 -7.54 20.18
N VAL A 94 -1.75 -7.31 20.01
CA VAL A 94 -2.77 -7.78 20.96
C VAL A 94 -3.46 -8.96 20.28
N GLY A 95 -3.19 -10.18 20.77
CA GLY A 95 -3.74 -11.42 20.22
C GLY A 95 -2.76 -12.17 19.32
N GLN A 96 -3.10 -12.32 18.04
CA GLN A 96 -2.32 -13.15 17.11
C GLN A 96 -0.98 -12.51 16.73
N MET A 97 0.11 -13.24 16.93
CA MET A 97 1.46 -12.83 16.52
C MET A 97 1.58 -12.90 14.99
N PRO A 98 2.06 -11.84 14.32
CA PRO A 98 2.21 -11.85 12.87
C PRO A 98 3.33 -12.79 12.43
N ARG A 99 3.19 -13.33 11.21
CA ARG A 99 4.24 -14.15 10.58
C ARG A 99 5.44 -13.33 10.09
N ARG A 100 5.22 -12.05 9.79
CA ARG A 100 6.23 -11.12 9.28
C ARG A 100 5.99 -9.74 9.86
N LEU A 101 7.07 -9.10 10.33
CA LEU A 101 7.09 -7.72 10.80
C LEU A 101 7.80 -6.86 9.76
N VAL A 102 7.19 -5.74 9.36
CA VAL A 102 7.85 -4.70 8.58
C VAL A 102 7.72 -3.40 9.35
N VAL A 103 8.85 -2.77 9.66
CA VAL A 103 8.92 -1.48 10.34
C VAL A 103 9.41 -0.45 9.31
N ALA A 104 8.72 0.69 9.26
CA ALA A 104 9.06 1.77 8.35
C ALA A 104 8.82 3.11 9.05
N PHE A 105 9.69 4.06 8.80
CA PHE A 105 9.64 5.40 9.38
C PHE A 105 9.35 6.41 8.29
N VAL A 106 8.47 7.36 8.60
CA VAL A 106 7.99 8.38 7.67
C VAL A 106 7.73 9.66 8.46
N ASP A 107 7.96 10.80 7.84
CA ASP A 107 7.65 12.11 8.41
C ASP A 107 6.16 12.20 8.78
N ASN A 108 5.86 12.76 9.95
CA ASN A 108 4.48 12.95 10.40
C ASN A 108 3.66 13.81 9.40
N ASP A 109 4.29 14.83 8.83
CA ASP A 109 3.71 15.66 7.76
C ASP A 109 3.31 14.83 6.52
N ALA A 110 4.16 13.88 6.14
CA ALA A 110 3.92 13.03 4.98
C ALA A 110 2.82 12.00 5.27
N PHE A 111 2.79 11.44 6.49
CA PHE A 111 1.74 10.55 6.96
C PHE A 111 0.36 11.25 7.00
N ASN A 112 0.32 12.50 7.44
CA ASN A 112 -0.92 13.30 7.50
C ASN A 112 -1.36 13.84 6.13
N GLY A 113 -0.55 13.69 5.07
CA GLY A 113 -0.93 14.04 3.70
C GLY A 113 -0.51 15.43 3.24
N ASN A 114 0.68 15.90 3.61
CA ASN A 114 1.26 17.10 3.02
C ASN A 114 1.56 16.89 1.53
N TYR A 115 1.00 17.72 0.65
CA TYR A 115 1.21 17.65 -0.81
C TYR A 115 2.67 17.75 -1.27
N LYS A 116 3.56 18.31 -0.44
CA LYS A 116 4.99 18.44 -0.73
C LYS A 116 5.81 17.20 -0.34
N LYS A 117 5.28 16.30 0.48
CA LYS A 117 6.01 15.13 1.01
C LYS A 117 5.26 13.85 0.69
N SER A 118 5.99 12.78 0.35
CA SER A 118 5.38 11.49 -0.01
C SER A 118 5.37 10.56 1.19
N PRO A 119 4.24 9.90 1.53
CA PRO A 119 4.20 8.89 2.59
C PRO A 119 4.92 7.58 2.21
N PHE A 120 5.46 7.49 0.99
CA PHE A 120 6.23 6.34 0.49
C PHE A 120 7.74 6.59 0.50
N GLU A 121 8.18 7.73 1.02
CA GLU A 121 9.59 8.03 1.23
C GLU A 121 9.96 7.56 2.64
N PHE A 122 10.66 6.42 2.70
CA PHE A 122 11.11 5.81 3.95
C PHE A 122 12.52 6.29 4.25
N GLU A 123 12.66 7.13 5.26
CA GLU A 123 13.95 7.62 5.73
C GLU A 123 14.45 6.76 6.90
N HIS A 124 15.77 6.66 7.04
CA HIS A 124 16.41 5.82 8.05
C HIS A 124 16.46 6.50 9.44
N TYR A 125 16.31 7.83 9.50
CA TYR A 125 16.37 8.66 10.72
C TYR A 125 17.49 8.28 11.71
N ASP A 126 18.65 7.88 11.19
CA ASP A 126 19.84 7.46 11.96
C ASP A 126 19.58 6.41 13.06
N ILE A 127 18.65 5.50 12.80
CA ILE A 127 18.31 4.44 13.75
C ILE A 127 19.43 3.41 13.78
N THR A 128 20.05 3.21 14.93
CA THR A 128 21.18 2.29 15.10
C THR A 128 20.77 0.89 15.54
N PHE A 129 19.61 0.76 16.20
CA PHE A 129 19.18 -0.48 16.81
C PHE A 129 17.66 -0.59 16.87
N ILE A 130 17.14 -1.79 16.54
CA ILE A 130 15.74 -2.17 16.70
C ILE A 130 15.73 -3.51 17.45
N ALA A 131 15.03 -3.55 18.58
CA ALA A 131 14.76 -4.77 19.34
C ALA A 131 13.26 -5.01 19.46
N ALA A 132 12.90 -6.29 19.56
CA ALA A 132 11.54 -6.78 19.75
C ALA A 132 11.50 -7.70 20.98
#